data_AF-A0A6A6NA62-F1
#
_entry.id   AF-A0A6A6NA62-F1
#
_cell.length_a   1.000
_cell.length_b   1.000
_cell.length_c   1.000
_cell.angle_alpha   90.00
_cell.angle_beta   90.00
_cell.angle_gamma   90.00
#
_symmetry.space_group_name_H-M   'P 1'
#
loop_
_entity.id
_entity.type
_entity.pdbx_description
1 polymer ?
#
loop_
_entity_poly.entity_id
_entity_poly.type
_entity_poly.pdbx_seq_one_letter_code
_entity_poly.pdbx_strand_id
1 'polypeptide(L)'
;MEFYCKDFKVGKCQGQKVVDGETMARVLQPSPRVLQPSEPDKGDIELLFQALERNKDWFEEMITKNSAVLLRGFHVKKAEDFNDIVETCGWDDIRYGKGTRDGYGMAAQWRMWFNTKVGMHGKELSSAMMADGTEIPEKFVKRCEQIIEEESIRFKWEAGDVLFLDNYALLHGRRPSLPPRKVPVATCK
;
A
#
# COMPACT_ATOMS: atom_id res chain seq x y z
N MET A 1 12.11 -17.49 -11.26
CA MET A 1 11.24 -17.45 -12.46
C MET A 1 10.88 -16.00 -12.66
N GLU A 2 11.24 -15.37 -13.77
CA GLU A 2 10.79 -13.99 -14.03
C GLU A 2 9.29 -14.02 -14.34
N PHE A 3 8.49 -13.37 -13.50
CA PHE A 3 7.05 -13.18 -13.70
C PHE A 3 6.86 -12.19 -14.85
N TYR A 4 6.79 -12.71 -16.07
CA TYR A 4 6.59 -11.92 -17.26
C TYR A 4 5.09 -11.70 -17.51
N CYS A 5 4.62 -10.46 -17.36
CA CYS A 5 3.33 -10.02 -17.85
C CYS A 5 3.54 -9.14 -19.09
N LYS A 6 2.70 -9.32 -20.12
CA LYS A 6 2.80 -8.49 -21.34
C LYS A 6 2.30 -7.06 -21.13
N ASP A 7 1.41 -6.90 -20.16
CA ASP A 7 0.73 -5.64 -19.85
C ASP A 7 1.53 -4.76 -18.88
N PHE A 8 2.35 -5.37 -18.02
CA PHE A 8 3.17 -4.67 -17.03
C PHE A 8 4.66 -4.83 -17.28
N LYS A 9 5.40 -3.73 -17.18
CA LYS A 9 6.86 -3.73 -17.09
C LYS A 9 7.28 -3.63 -15.62
N VAL A 10 8.21 -4.49 -15.20
CA VAL A 10 8.84 -4.35 -13.88
C VAL A 10 9.74 -3.11 -13.87
N GLY A 11 9.42 -2.17 -13.00
CA GLY A 11 10.16 -0.94 -12.78
C GLY A 11 11.09 -1.02 -11.57
N LYS A 12 11.64 0.14 -11.21
CA LYS A 12 12.41 0.34 -9.97
C LYS A 12 11.95 1.60 -9.27
N CYS A 13 12.01 1.61 -7.94
CA CYS A 13 11.86 2.83 -7.15
C CYS A 13 13.00 2.95 -6.14
N GLN A 14 13.23 4.16 -5.65
CA GLN A 14 14.27 4.41 -4.67
C GLN A 14 13.98 3.63 -3.38
N GLY A 15 15.01 2.99 -2.83
CA GLY A 15 14.93 2.34 -1.53
C GLY A 15 14.36 0.92 -1.54
N GLN A 16 14.06 0.33 -2.70
CA GLN A 16 13.69 -1.10 -2.79
C GLN A 16 14.78 -1.98 -2.19
N LYS A 17 14.35 -3.10 -1.59
CA LYS A 17 15.23 -4.10 -0.99
C LYS A 17 14.92 -5.48 -1.54
N VAL A 18 15.87 -6.39 -1.39
CA VAL A 18 15.66 -7.82 -1.62
C VAL A 18 15.54 -8.48 -0.26
N VAL A 19 14.41 -9.13 -0.02
CA VAL A 19 14.10 -9.91 1.20
C VAL A 19 13.80 -11.32 0.73
N ASP A 20 14.56 -12.30 1.22
CA ASP A 20 14.42 -13.72 0.87
C ASP A 20 14.39 -14.01 -0.65
N GLY A 21 15.15 -13.23 -1.42
CA GLY A 21 15.26 -13.36 -2.88
C GLY A 21 14.21 -12.58 -3.66
N GLU A 22 13.24 -11.95 -2.98
CA GLU A 22 12.16 -11.20 -3.60
C GLU A 22 12.33 -9.69 -3.42
N THR A 23 11.98 -8.90 -4.44
CA THR A 23 12.12 -7.43 -4.39
C THR A 23 10.90 -6.79 -3.76
N MET A 24 11.11 -5.94 -2.77
CA MET A 24 10.05 -5.24 -2.03
C MET A 24 10.27 -3.72 -2.07
N ALA A 25 9.24 -2.91 -2.32
CA ALA A 25 7.98 -3.28 -2.99
C ALA A 25 8.24 -3.57 -4.47
N ARG A 26 7.47 -4.45 -5.11
CA ARG A 26 7.58 -4.65 -6.57
C ARG A 26 6.95 -3.46 -7.28
N VAL A 27 7.66 -2.86 -8.24
CA VAL A 27 7.12 -1.73 -9.02
C VAL A 27 6.64 -2.24 -10.37
N LEU A 28 5.40 -1.95 -10.72
CA LEU A 28 4.83 -2.22 -12.03
C LEU A 28 4.51 -0.90 -12.74
N GLN A 29 4.91 -0.81 -14.00
CA GLN A 29 4.70 0.33 -14.87
C GLN A 29 4.01 -0.12 -16.17
N PRO A 30 3.39 0.79 -16.93
CA PRO A 30 2.86 0.46 -18.24
C PRO A 30 3.92 -0.17 -19.14
N SER A 31 3.57 -1.29 -19.79
CA SER A 31 4.43 -1.89 -20.80
C SER A 31 4.54 -0.97 -22.03
N PRO A 32 5.72 -0.80 -22.66
CA PRO A 32 5.86 0.03 -23.86
C PRO A 32 4.96 -0.38 -25.04
N ARG A 33 4.48 -1.64 -25.06
CA ARG A 33 3.53 -2.13 -26.08
C ARG A 33 2.10 -1.63 -25.87
N VAL A 34 1.74 -1.27 -24.64
CA VAL A 34 0.43 -0.69 -24.27
C VAL A 34 0.36 0.78 -24.69
N LEU A 35 1.52 1.45 -24.85
CA LEU A 35 1.63 2.86 -25.22
C LEU A 35 1.62 3.14 -26.75
N GLN A 36 1.05 2.26 -27.58
CA GLN A 36 0.81 2.59 -28.99
C GLN A 36 -0.28 3.68 -29.11
N PRO A 37 -0.26 4.52 -30.17
CA PRO A 37 -0.72 5.91 -30.10
C PRO A 37 -2.25 6.03 -30.15
N SER A 38 -2.90 5.72 -29.03
CA SER A 38 -4.27 6.11 -28.75
C SER A 38 -4.22 7.08 -27.58
N GLU A 39 -4.62 8.32 -27.85
CA GLU A 39 -4.75 9.49 -26.97
C GLU A 39 -4.17 9.38 -25.54
N PRO A 40 -3.16 10.20 -25.19
CA PRO A 40 -2.32 10.03 -24.00
C PRO A 40 -3.05 10.14 -22.64
N ASP A 41 -4.32 10.53 -22.60
CA ASP A 41 -4.98 10.98 -21.37
C ASP A 41 -6.14 10.10 -20.87
N LYS A 42 -6.70 9.20 -21.68
CA LYS A 42 -7.83 8.31 -21.26
C LYS A 42 -7.57 6.82 -21.47
N GLY A 43 -6.82 6.44 -22.50
CA GLY A 43 -6.59 5.02 -22.80
C GLY A 43 -5.79 4.30 -21.71
N ASP A 44 -4.90 5.00 -21.01
CA ASP A 44 -3.96 4.36 -20.08
C ASP A 44 -4.64 3.76 -18.83
N ILE A 45 -5.67 4.41 -18.28
CA ILE A 45 -6.39 3.87 -17.11
C ILE A 45 -7.32 2.71 -17.48
N GLU A 46 -8.00 2.78 -18.63
CA GLU A 46 -8.82 1.68 -19.13
C GLU A 46 -7.96 0.44 -19.44
N LEU A 47 -6.75 0.66 -19.98
CA LEU A 47 -5.77 -0.41 -20.19
C LEU A 47 -5.26 -0.99 -18.87
N LEU A 48 -5.12 -0.17 -17.81
CA LEU A 48 -4.82 -0.68 -16.47
C LEU A 48 -5.93 -1.58 -15.95
N PHE A 49 -7.20 -1.18 -16.06
CA PHE A 49 -8.33 -2.02 -15.63
C PHE A 49 -8.35 -3.35 -16.36
N GLN A 50 -8.26 -3.32 -17.69
CA GLN A 50 -8.20 -4.54 -18.51
C GLN A 50 -6.99 -5.41 -18.15
N ALA A 51 -5.83 -4.80 -17.86
CA ALA A 51 -4.64 -5.54 -17.45
C ALA A 51 -4.83 -6.21 -16.08
N LEU A 52 -5.44 -5.53 -15.11
CA LEU A 52 -5.76 -6.11 -13.82
C LEU A 52 -6.78 -7.24 -13.96
N GLU A 53 -7.86 -7.05 -14.74
CA GLU A 53 -8.86 -8.09 -14.99
C GLU A 53 -8.29 -9.33 -15.67
N ARG A 54 -7.42 -9.16 -16.68
CA ARG A 54 -6.80 -10.28 -17.39
C ARG A 54 -5.78 -11.03 -16.55
N ASN A 55 -5.17 -10.38 -15.57
CA ASN A 55 -4.04 -10.91 -14.82
C ASN A 55 -4.32 -10.98 -13.30
N LYS A 56 -5.58 -11.16 -12.87
CA LYS A 56 -5.96 -11.14 -11.43
C LYS A 56 -5.13 -12.09 -10.57
N ASP A 57 -5.15 -13.38 -10.88
CA ASP A 57 -4.41 -14.40 -10.12
C ASP A 57 -2.91 -14.11 -10.07
N TRP A 58 -2.36 -13.65 -11.20
CA TRP A 58 -0.96 -13.25 -11.30
C TRP A 58 -0.66 -12.03 -10.41
N PHE A 59 -1.53 -11.02 -10.41
CA PHE A 59 -1.35 -9.82 -9.62
C PHE A 59 -1.46 -10.11 -8.12
N GLU A 60 -2.38 -10.98 -7.71
CA GLU A 60 -2.49 -11.47 -6.33
C GLU A 60 -1.23 -12.24 -5.91
N GLU A 61 -0.74 -13.16 -6.75
CA GLU A 61 0.51 -13.87 -6.51
C GLU A 61 1.69 -12.91 -6.34
N MET A 62 1.73 -11.82 -7.11
CA MET A 62 2.75 -10.78 -6.98
C MET A 62 2.65 -10.03 -5.64
N ILE A 63 1.44 -9.73 -5.15
CA ILE A 63 1.24 -9.10 -3.84
C ILE A 63 1.71 -10.05 -2.73
N THR A 64 1.32 -11.32 -2.76
CA THR A 64 1.75 -12.30 -1.76
C THR A 64 3.26 -12.50 -1.76
N LYS A 65 3.89 -12.60 -2.94
CA LYS A 65 5.34 -12.84 -3.06
C LYS A 65 6.20 -11.64 -2.71
N ASN A 66 5.77 -10.45 -3.07
CA ASN A 66 6.56 -9.24 -2.87
C ASN A 66 6.10 -8.40 -1.69
N SER A 67 5.06 -8.86 -0.97
CA SER A 67 4.38 -8.22 0.16
C SER A 67 3.75 -6.85 -0.13
N ALA A 68 4.24 -6.15 -1.15
CA ALA A 68 3.67 -4.93 -1.68
C ALA A 68 3.97 -4.78 -3.18
N VAL A 69 3.00 -4.24 -3.91
CA VAL A 69 3.10 -3.90 -5.33
C VAL A 69 2.73 -2.43 -5.52
N LEU A 70 3.64 -1.66 -6.10
CA LEU A 70 3.45 -0.25 -6.46
C LEU A 70 3.14 -0.15 -7.96
N LEU A 71 1.95 0.30 -8.30
CA LEU A 71 1.61 0.74 -9.64
C LEU A 71 2.09 2.18 -9.82
N ARG A 72 2.96 2.42 -10.81
CA ARG A 72 3.54 3.73 -11.08
C ARG A 72 3.54 4.07 -12.57
N GLY A 73 3.21 5.32 -12.88
CA GLY A 73 3.18 5.84 -14.25
C GLY A 73 1.85 5.62 -14.96
N PHE A 74 0.80 5.28 -14.21
CA PHE A 74 -0.58 5.22 -14.70
C PHE A 74 -1.30 6.55 -14.47
N HIS A 75 -2.26 6.90 -15.33
CA HIS A 75 -3.02 8.15 -15.27
C HIS A 75 -4.15 8.15 -14.21
N VAL A 76 -3.84 7.81 -12.96
CA VAL A 76 -4.79 7.87 -11.83
C VAL A 76 -4.85 9.31 -11.30
N LYS A 77 -5.88 10.07 -11.66
CA LYS A 77 -5.95 11.53 -11.38
C LYS A 77 -6.96 11.86 -10.29
N LYS A 78 -8.00 11.03 -10.11
CA LYS A 78 -9.12 11.31 -9.20
C LYS A 78 -9.35 10.20 -8.18
N ALA A 79 -10.20 10.47 -7.20
CA ALA A 79 -10.56 9.48 -6.19
C ALA A 79 -11.43 8.36 -6.77
N GLU A 80 -12.23 8.68 -7.79
CA GLU A 80 -13.04 7.71 -8.54
C GLU A 80 -12.14 6.71 -9.25
N ASP A 81 -11.10 7.18 -9.97
CA ASP A 81 -10.09 6.33 -10.61
C ASP A 81 -9.46 5.33 -9.61
N PHE A 82 -9.14 5.80 -8.39
CA PHE A 82 -8.60 4.94 -7.33
C PHE A 82 -9.63 3.90 -6.85
N ASN A 83 -10.89 4.30 -6.68
CA ASN A 83 -11.95 3.39 -6.28
C ASN A 83 -12.21 2.31 -7.34
N ASP A 84 -12.25 2.70 -8.61
CA ASP A 84 -12.47 1.78 -9.74
C ASP A 84 -11.33 0.74 -9.84
N ILE A 85 -10.09 1.11 -9.53
CA ILE A 85 -8.96 0.15 -9.43
C ILE A 85 -9.23 -0.88 -8.34
N VAL A 86 -9.69 -0.44 -7.17
CA VAL A 86 -9.98 -1.33 -6.03
C VAL A 86 -11.14 -2.27 -6.38
N GLU A 87 -12.21 -1.75 -6.98
CA GLU A 87 -13.35 -2.56 -7.43
C GLU A 87 -12.96 -3.58 -8.49
N THR A 88 -12.06 -3.20 -9.41
CA THR A 88 -11.54 -4.11 -10.46
C THR A 88 -10.83 -5.33 -9.87
N CYS A 89 -10.10 -5.15 -8.76
CA CYS A 89 -9.46 -6.25 -8.05
C CYS A 89 -10.49 -7.26 -7.51
N GLY A 90 -11.70 -6.79 -7.20
CA GLY A 90 -12.83 -7.65 -6.81
C GLY A 90 -12.72 -8.21 -5.39
N TRP A 91 -11.86 -7.63 -4.55
CA TRP A 91 -11.76 -8.02 -3.15
C TRP A 91 -12.91 -7.44 -2.34
N ASP A 92 -13.38 -8.22 -1.37
CA ASP A 92 -14.42 -7.75 -0.47
C ASP A 92 -13.91 -6.56 0.34
N ASP A 93 -14.65 -5.46 0.32
CA ASP A 93 -14.39 -4.35 1.22
C ASP A 93 -14.56 -4.80 2.69
N ILE A 94 -13.63 -4.40 3.56
CA ILE A 94 -13.87 -4.45 5.00
C ILE A 94 -14.93 -3.41 5.32
N ARG A 95 -16.19 -3.80 5.13
CA ARG A 95 -17.33 -3.00 5.58
C ARG A 95 -17.20 -2.85 7.09
N TYR A 96 -16.87 -1.65 7.52
CA TYR A 96 -17.03 -1.25 8.91
C TYR A 96 -18.50 -1.49 9.25
N GLY A 97 -18.76 -2.47 10.11
CA GLY A 97 -20.11 -2.91 10.43
C GLY A 97 -20.96 -1.74 10.93
N LYS A 98 -21.77 -1.16 10.04
CA LYS A 98 -23.04 -0.56 10.41
C LYS A 98 -24.05 -1.69 10.38
N GLY A 99 -24.69 -1.94 11.52
CA GLY A 99 -26.05 -2.45 11.49
C GLY A 99 -26.84 -1.62 10.47
N THR A 100 -27.48 -2.30 9.55
CA THR A 100 -28.26 -1.79 8.41
C THR A 100 -28.85 -0.39 8.61
N ARG A 101 -28.50 0.56 7.73
CA ARG A 101 -29.44 1.49 7.05
C ARG A 101 -28.69 2.47 6.15
N ASP A 102 -29.00 2.33 4.87
CA ASP A 102 -29.19 3.33 3.80
C ASP A 102 -28.58 4.73 3.95
N GLY A 103 -27.96 5.16 2.85
CA GLY A 103 -27.97 6.56 2.45
C GLY A 103 -26.78 7.39 2.92
N TYR A 104 -26.08 7.95 1.94
CA TYR A 104 -25.31 9.19 1.95
C TYR A 104 -25.01 9.86 3.30
N GLY A 105 -23.72 10.05 3.55
CA GLY A 105 -23.22 11.16 4.35
C GLY A 105 -22.94 10.85 5.81
N MET A 106 -21.68 11.01 6.18
CA MET A 106 -21.21 11.83 7.30
C MET A 106 -19.93 11.21 7.86
N ALA A 107 -18.90 12.06 7.85
CA ALA A 107 -17.70 12.05 8.66
C ALA A 107 -17.81 11.12 9.89
N ALA A 108 -17.40 9.88 9.68
CA ALA A 108 -17.42 8.88 10.70
C ALA A 108 -15.99 8.87 11.29
N GLN A 109 -15.79 9.71 12.31
CA GLN A 109 -14.56 9.75 13.10
C GLN A 109 -14.31 8.37 13.69
N TRP A 110 -13.37 7.60 13.12
CA TRP A 110 -13.04 6.30 13.71
C TRP A 110 -11.54 6.10 13.80
N ARG A 111 -11.13 5.67 15.00
CA ARG A 111 -9.76 5.53 15.45
C ARG A 111 -9.11 4.33 14.76
N MET A 112 -8.10 4.63 13.95
CA MET A 112 -7.25 3.66 13.28
C MET A 112 -6.32 2.99 14.30
N TRP A 113 -6.11 1.68 14.16
CA TRP A 113 -5.04 0.97 14.85
C TRP A 113 -3.78 1.07 14.01
N PHE A 114 -3.00 2.14 14.19
CA PHE A 114 -1.61 2.11 13.72
C PHE A 114 -0.79 1.26 14.69
N ASN A 115 0.11 0.46 14.13
CA ASN A 115 1.10 -0.33 14.85
C ASN A 115 2.10 0.60 15.55
N THR A 116 1.65 1.30 16.59
CA THR A 116 2.49 2.12 17.49
C THR A 116 2.96 1.29 18.69
N LYS A 117 2.74 -0.04 18.70
CA LYS A 117 3.09 -0.89 19.85
C LYS A 117 4.58 -0.95 20.15
N VAL A 118 5.45 -0.52 19.23
CA VAL A 118 6.90 -0.65 19.39
C VAL A 118 7.68 0.65 19.15
N GLY A 119 7.00 1.80 18.99
CA GLY A 119 7.66 3.05 18.61
C GLY A 119 7.89 4.04 19.74
N MET A 120 7.53 3.71 20.99
CA MET A 120 7.51 4.68 22.07
C MET A 120 7.85 3.97 23.40
N HIS A 121 8.91 4.41 24.08
CA HIS A 121 9.26 3.99 25.44
C HIS A 121 8.91 5.11 26.42
N GLY A 122 8.42 4.74 27.61
CA GLY A 122 8.05 5.68 28.68
C GLY A 122 6.55 6.02 28.68
N LYS A 123 5.96 6.12 29.88
CA LYS A 123 4.51 6.35 30.11
C LYS A 123 3.96 7.64 29.51
N GLU A 124 4.82 8.63 29.23
CA GLU A 124 4.44 9.89 28.56
C GLU A 124 4.21 9.71 27.06
N LEU A 125 4.83 8.70 26.45
CA LEU A 125 4.82 8.45 25.00
C LEU A 125 4.17 7.11 24.63
N SER A 126 4.12 6.14 25.54
CA SER A 126 3.57 4.80 25.31
C SER A 126 2.79 4.27 26.50
N SER A 127 1.59 3.77 26.23
CA SER A 127 0.76 3.06 27.22
C SER A 127 0.98 1.55 27.20
N ALA A 128 1.90 1.03 26.39
CA ALA A 128 2.13 -0.40 26.25
C ALA A 128 2.97 -0.98 27.39
N MET A 129 2.57 -2.14 27.89
CA MET A 129 3.25 -2.91 28.95
C MET A 129 3.45 -4.35 28.49
N MET A 130 4.34 -5.06 29.17
CA MET A 130 4.47 -6.52 29.07
C MET A 130 3.16 -7.20 29.51
N ALA A 131 2.96 -8.47 29.15
CA ALA A 131 1.74 -9.20 29.49
C ALA A 131 1.51 -9.34 31.01
N ASP A 132 2.58 -9.28 31.80
CA ASP A 132 2.56 -9.29 33.27
C ASP A 132 2.34 -7.89 33.89
N GLY A 133 2.14 -6.86 33.07
CA GLY A 133 1.97 -5.47 33.51
C GLY A 133 3.25 -4.71 33.80
N THR A 134 4.43 -5.32 33.65
CA THR A 134 5.71 -4.62 33.80
C THR A 134 6.01 -3.70 32.61
N GLU A 135 6.85 -2.70 32.80
CA GLU A 135 7.26 -1.80 31.71
C GLU A 135 8.13 -2.53 30.69
N ILE A 136 7.92 -2.26 29.40
CA ILE A 136 8.77 -2.80 28.33
C ILE A 136 10.16 -2.19 28.48
N PRO A 137 11.23 -2.99 28.67
CA PRO A 137 12.56 -2.44 28.89
C PRO A 137 13.04 -1.55 27.74
N GLU A 138 13.58 -0.37 28.07
CA GLU A 138 13.98 0.67 27.11
C GLU A 138 14.86 0.13 25.98
N LYS A 139 15.84 -0.71 26.33
CA LYS A 139 16.77 -1.31 25.37
C LYS A 139 16.07 -2.08 24.25
N PHE A 140 14.93 -2.73 24.55
CA PHE A 140 14.18 -3.46 23.54
C PHE A 140 13.45 -2.51 22.60
N VAL A 141 12.79 -1.49 23.15
CA VAL A 141 12.09 -0.48 22.33
C VAL A 141 13.07 0.22 21.39
N LYS A 142 14.20 0.70 21.91
CA LYS A 142 15.25 1.33 21.09
C LYS A 142 15.78 0.41 19.99
N ARG A 143 15.97 -0.88 20.30
CA ARG A 143 16.45 -1.84 19.28
C ARG A 143 15.38 -2.08 18.21
N CYS A 144 14.11 -2.20 18.59
CA CYS A 144 13.03 -2.34 17.63
C CYS A 144 12.88 -1.11 16.73
N GLU A 145 12.98 0.10 17.29
CA GLU A 145 12.98 1.34 16.50
C GLU A 145 14.11 1.37 15.47
N GLN A 146 15.32 0.96 15.86
CA GLN A 146 16.45 0.84 14.95
C GLN A 146 16.18 -0.17 13.84
N ILE A 147 15.65 -1.36 14.16
CA ILE A 147 15.32 -2.38 13.16
C ILE A 147 14.24 -1.87 12.21
N ILE A 148 13.19 -1.22 12.71
CA ILE A 148 12.13 -0.65 11.87
C ILE A 148 12.73 0.39 10.92
N GLU A 149 13.59 1.28 11.42
CA GLU A 149 14.23 2.32 10.63
C GLU A 149 15.19 1.75 9.57
N GLU A 150 16.02 0.79 9.98
CA GLU A 150 16.95 0.04 9.12
C GLU A 150 16.19 -0.70 8.04
N GLU A 151 15.09 -1.38 8.38
CA GLU A 151 14.33 -2.24 7.48
C GLU A 151 13.33 -1.52 6.58
N SER A 152 12.87 -0.33 6.98
CA SER A 152 11.89 0.45 6.22
C SER A 152 12.36 0.82 4.81
N ILE A 153 11.53 0.47 3.82
CA ILE A 153 11.68 0.94 2.44
C ILE A 153 11.04 2.32 2.30
N ARG A 154 11.78 3.26 1.70
CA ARG A 154 11.37 4.66 1.55
C ARG A 154 11.44 5.05 0.10
N PHE A 155 10.28 5.29 -0.50
CA PHE A 155 10.18 5.85 -1.83
C PHE A 155 9.42 7.18 -1.78
N LYS A 156 9.75 8.08 -2.72
CA LYS A 156 8.97 9.29 -2.92
C LYS A 156 7.71 8.93 -3.70
N TRP A 157 6.57 9.40 -3.19
CA TRP A 157 5.29 9.31 -3.88
C TRP A 157 5.31 10.19 -5.13
N GLU A 158 4.78 9.64 -6.22
CA GLU A 158 4.44 10.35 -7.45
C GLU A 158 2.92 10.44 -7.57
N ALA A 159 2.41 11.50 -8.20
CA ALA A 159 0.98 11.61 -8.44
C ALA A 159 0.53 10.47 -9.36
N GLY A 160 -0.56 9.80 -8.98
CA GLY A 160 -1.07 8.62 -9.68
C GLY A 160 -0.49 7.28 -9.23
N ASP A 161 0.45 7.27 -8.28
CA ASP A 161 0.89 6.03 -7.65
C ASP A 161 -0.25 5.35 -6.88
N VAL A 162 -0.35 4.02 -7.03
CA VAL A 162 -1.23 3.17 -6.21
C VAL A 162 -0.41 2.07 -5.59
N LEU A 163 -0.38 2.00 -4.26
CA LEU A 163 0.33 0.97 -3.51
C LEU A 163 -0.66 -0.06 -2.97
N PHE A 164 -0.46 -1.31 -3.36
CA PHE A 164 -1.05 -2.48 -2.74
C PHE A 164 -0.07 -3.07 -1.74
N LEU A 165 -0.54 -3.45 -0.56
CA LEU A 165 0.27 -4.11 0.44
C LEU A 165 -0.52 -5.19 1.15
N ASP A 166 0.15 -6.28 1.48
CA ASP A 166 -0.36 -7.31 2.37
C ASP A 166 -0.18 -6.85 3.83
N ASN A 167 -1.30 -6.58 4.49
CA ASN A 167 -1.33 -6.07 5.86
C ASN A 167 -0.91 -7.13 6.91
N TYR A 168 -0.85 -8.41 6.53
CA TYR A 168 -0.28 -9.46 7.39
C TYR A 168 1.25 -9.50 7.31
N ALA A 169 1.83 -9.14 6.16
CA ALA A 169 3.27 -9.18 5.92
C ALA A 169 3.99 -7.87 6.29
N LEU A 170 3.31 -6.73 6.23
CA LEU A 170 3.95 -5.42 6.32
C LEU A 170 3.42 -4.51 7.43
N LEU A 171 4.37 -3.76 8.01
CA LEU A 171 4.11 -2.55 8.76
C LEU A 171 4.24 -1.35 7.83
N HIS A 172 3.33 -0.38 7.96
CA HIS A 172 3.43 0.88 7.24
C HIS A 172 3.45 2.05 8.22
N GLY A 173 4.19 3.09 7.85
CA GLY A 173 4.38 4.30 8.65
C GLY A 173 4.42 5.55 7.78
N ARG A 174 4.32 6.71 8.43
CA ARG A 174 4.31 8.01 7.74
C ARG A 174 5.39 8.92 8.30
N ARG A 175 6.21 9.50 7.41
CA ARG A 175 7.12 10.60 7.76
C ARG A 175 6.38 11.94 7.79
N PRO A 176 6.81 12.88 8.65
CA PRO A 176 6.36 14.26 8.58
C PRO A 176 6.52 14.83 7.16
N SER A 177 5.53 15.59 6.72
CA SER A 177 5.52 16.22 5.39
C SER A 177 4.83 17.57 5.47
N LEU A 178 5.27 18.53 4.64
CA LEU A 178 4.58 19.81 4.51
C LEU A 178 3.30 19.65 3.65
N PRO A 179 2.21 20.38 3.98
CA PRO A 179 1.03 20.42 3.12
C PRO A 179 1.32 21.19 1.81
N PRO A 180 0.56 20.93 0.73
CA PRO A 180 -0.55 19.99 0.63
C PRO A 180 -0.09 18.54 0.36
N ARG A 181 -0.68 17.57 1.08
CA ARG A 181 -0.51 16.13 0.83
C ARG A 181 -1.85 15.42 1.01
N LYS A 182 -2.30 14.68 -0.01
CA LYS A 182 -3.51 13.86 0.03
C LYS A 182 -3.16 12.46 -0.48
N VAL A 183 -3.50 11.44 0.29
CA VAL A 183 -3.31 10.02 -0.07
C VAL A 183 -4.57 9.28 0.37
N PRO A 184 -5.44 8.85 -0.57
CA PRO A 184 -6.60 8.03 -0.24
C PRO A 184 -6.15 6.61 0.16
N VAL A 185 -7.00 5.90 0.89
CA VAL A 185 -6.74 4.54 1.38
C VAL A 185 -8.05 3.75 1.27
N ALA A 186 -7.94 2.48 0.88
CA ALA A 186 -9.00 1.48 0.93
C ALA A 186 -8.48 0.24 1.67
N THR A 187 -9.38 -0.52 2.29
CA THR A 187 -9.04 -1.73 3.05
C THR A 187 -9.90 -2.89 2.57
N CYS A 188 -9.27 -4.01 2.23
CA CYS A 188 -9.94 -5.21 1.71
C CYS A 188 -9.80 -6.36 2.72
N LYS A 189 -10.77 -7.28 2.73
CA LYS A 189 -10.85 -8.42 3.67
C LYS A 189 -9.82 -9.50 3.38
#